data_AF-A0A7C5KG72-F1
#
_entry.id   AF-A0A7C5KG72-F1
#
_cell.length_a   1.000
_cell.length_b   1.000
_cell.length_c   1.000
_cell.angle_alpha   90.00
_cell.angle_beta   90.00
_cell.angle_gamma   90.00
#
_symmetry.space_group_name_H-M   'P 1'
#
loop_
_entity.id
_entity.type
_entity.pdbx_description
1 polymer ?
#
loop_
_entity_poly.entity_id
_entity_poly.type
_entity_poly.pdbx_seq_one_letter_code
_entity_poly.pdbx_strand_id
1 'polypeptide(L)'
;MAGRRKKGVELKRHFTRPGRHPYDLLTWEKRKATITSSTGEVLFEQDGVEFPSTWSQLATNVVVSKYFKGGLGTPQRETSLKQVIDRVVRTLSAWGKEQGYLADPETAEIFEMELTHVLVNQVAAFNSPVWFNVGIEKRPQCSACFINSVEDTMDSILNLAHTEGMLFKYGSGTGTNFSTLRSSKEKLSTGGTPSGPVSFMKGFDAFAGVIKSGGRTRRAAKMVILNVDHPDIMEFIESKEKEERKAWKLIEAGYDGSFGGEAYSSVFFQNSNNSVRVTDEFMKAVEEDREWSTRAVTTGEVVETFRA
;
A
#
# COMPACT_ATOMS: atom_id res chain seq x y z
N MET A 1 -22.17 36.74 10.02
CA MET A 1 -23.12 35.62 9.87
C MET A 1 -22.61 34.45 10.69
N ALA A 2 -23.23 34.13 11.82
CA ALA A 2 -22.90 32.94 12.59
C ALA A 2 -23.30 31.71 11.77
N GLY A 3 -22.31 30.99 11.23
CA GLY A 3 -22.53 29.79 10.44
C GLY A 3 -23.35 28.77 11.22
N ARG A 4 -24.44 28.30 10.64
CA ARG A 4 -25.32 27.26 11.19
C ARG A 4 -24.46 26.04 11.54
N ARG A 5 -24.18 25.84 12.83
CA ARG A 5 -23.40 24.70 13.33
C ARG A 5 -24.11 23.43 12.83
N LYS A 6 -23.49 22.69 11.90
CA LYS A 6 -24.08 21.44 11.40
C LYS A 6 -24.32 20.55 12.61
N LYS A 7 -25.57 20.14 12.83
CA LYS A 7 -25.91 19.16 13.87
C LYS A 7 -25.17 17.87 13.50
N GLY A 8 -24.46 17.27 14.47
CA GLY A 8 -23.74 16.02 14.25
C GLY A 8 -24.68 14.91 13.77
N VAL A 9 -24.11 13.84 13.23
CA VAL A 9 -24.86 12.66 12.81
C VAL A 9 -25.42 11.98 14.04
N GLU A 10 -26.69 11.58 14.01
CA GLU A 10 -27.32 10.72 15.00
C GLU A 10 -27.19 9.26 14.54
N LEU A 11 -26.94 8.33 15.48
CA LEU A 11 -26.79 6.91 15.19
C LEU A 11 -27.78 6.10 16.03
N LYS A 12 -28.24 4.99 15.47
CA LYS A 12 -29.09 4.02 16.16
C LYS A 12 -28.31 2.71 16.33
N ARG A 13 -28.51 2.05 17.46
CA ARG A 13 -27.98 0.70 17.66
C ARG A 13 -28.64 -0.26 16.69
N HIS A 14 -27.84 -1.14 16.11
CA HIS A 14 -28.29 -2.18 15.20
C HIS A 14 -27.86 -3.56 15.69
N PHE A 15 -26.57 -3.72 15.97
CA PHE A 15 -26.02 -4.98 16.48
C PHE A 15 -25.90 -5.02 18.01
N THR A 16 -25.82 -3.86 18.66
CA THR A 16 -25.51 -3.76 20.09
C THR A 16 -26.73 -3.45 20.94
N ARG A 17 -26.60 -3.67 22.26
CA ARG A 17 -27.64 -3.35 23.25
C ARG A 17 -27.07 -2.43 24.33
N PRO A 18 -27.87 -1.49 24.88
CA PRO A 18 -27.43 -0.67 26.01
C PRO A 18 -26.93 -1.53 27.18
N GLY A 19 -25.85 -1.10 27.81
CA GLY A 19 -25.30 -1.75 29.03
C GLY A 19 -24.60 -3.09 28.81
N ARG A 20 -24.40 -3.56 27.56
CA ARG A 20 -23.67 -4.79 27.27
C ARG A 20 -22.62 -4.58 26.19
N HIS A 21 -21.34 -4.79 26.52
CA HIS A 21 -20.25 -4.58 25.58
C HIS A 21 -20.21 -5.71 24.53
N PRO A 22 -19.86 -5.45 23.25
CA PRO A 22 -19.76 -6.51 22.24
C PRO A 22 -18.81 -7.66 22.61
N TYR A 23 -17.76 -7.36 23.39
CA TYR A 23 -16.84 -8.39 23.90
C TYR A 23 -17.50 -9.38 24.86
N ASP A 24 -18.55 -8.98 25.58
CA ASP A 24 -19.31 -9.82 26.52
C ASP A 24 -20.29 -10.78 25.82
N LEU A 25 -20.37 -10.69 24.49
CA LEU A 25 -21.17 -11.58 23.65
C LEU A 25 -20.35 -12.77 23.13
N LEU A 26 -19.03 -12.77 23.35
CA LEU A 26 -18.10 -13.71 22.77
C LEU A 26 -17.38 -14.51 23.85
N THR A 27 -17.05 -15.76 23.52
CA THR A 27 -16.13 -16.57 24.30
C THR A 27 -14.69 -16.28 23.87
N TRP A 28 -13.84 -15.93 24.83
CA TRP A 28 -12.43 -15.57 24.62
C TRP A 28 -11.52 -16.68 25.10
N GLU A 29 -10.43 -16.89 24.37
CA GLU A 29 -9.43 -17.92 24.65
C GLU A 29 -8.04 -17.33 24.60
N LYS A 30 -7.15 -17.88 25.43
CA LYS A 30 -5.71 -17.63 25.32
C LYS A 30 -5.09 -18.64 24.36
N ARG A 31 -4.26 -18.16 23.46
CA ARG A 31 -3.60 -18.97 22.44
C ARG A 31 -2.15 -18.52 22.29
N LYS A 32 -1.38 -19.36 21.61
CA LYS A 32 -0.01 -19.07 21.20
C LYS A 32 -0.02 -18.65 19.73
N ALA A 33 0.62 -17.53 19.40
CA ALA A 33 0.78 -17.08 18.02
C ALA A 33 2.18 -17.45 17.52
N THR A 34 2.27 -18.08 16.36
CA THR A 34 3.55 -18.54 15.78
C THR A 34 3.58 -18.29 14.27
N ILE A 35 4.71 -17.80 13.75
CA ILE A 35 4.99 -17.72 12.31
C ILE A 35 6.21 -18.59 12.02
N THR A 36 6.11 -19.49 11.05
CA THR A 36 7.20 -20.34 10.62
C THR A 36 7.62 -20.03 9.19
N SER A 37 8.90 -20.28 8.87
CA SER A 37 9.42 -20.26 7.50
C SER A 37 8.95 -21.49 6.71
N SER A 38 9.26 -21.51 5.41
CA SER A 38 9.08 -22.70 4.55
C SER A 38 9.97 -23.89 4.96
N THR A 39 11.06 -23.63 5.70
CA THR A 39 11.97 -24.66 6.23
C THR A 39 11.56 -25.15 7.62
N GLY A 40 10.46 -24.63 8.19
CA GLY A 40 9.95 -25.01 9.51
C GLY A 40 10.57 -24.24 10.69
N GLU A 41 11.47 -23.29 10.42
CA GLU A 41 12.06 -22.41 11.43
C GLU A 41 10.99 -21.46 12.01
N VAL A 42 10.97 -21.28 13.33
CA VAL A 42 10.06 -20.32 13.99
C VAL A 42 10.64 -18.91 13.85
N LEU A 43 9.98 -18.08 13.03
CA LEU A 43 10.38 -16.69 12.77
C LEU A 43 9.80 -15.71 13.79
N PHE A 44 8.66 -16.04 14.39
CA PHE A 44 7.99 -15.21 15.39
C PHE A 44 7.15 -16.07 16.31
N GLU A 45 7.13 -15.72 17.59
CA GLU A 45 6.29 -16.38 18.58
C GLU A 45 5.86 -15.42 19.68
N GLN A 46 4.60 -15.54 20.12
CA GLN A 46 4.09 -14.86 21.32
C GLN A 46 3.00 -15.71 21.97
N ASP A 47 3.19 -16.05 23.25
CA ASP A 47 2.24 -16.85 24.03
C ASP A 47 1.23 -15.98 24.81
N GLY A 48 0.14 -16.60 25.26
CA GLY A 48 -0.85 -16.00 26.15
C GLY A 48 -1.68 -14.89 25.50
N VAL A 49 -1.79 -14.86 24.17
CA VAL A 49 -2.57 -13.85 23.46
C VAL A 49 -4.06 -14.17 23.50
N GLU A 50 -4.88 -13.16 23.72
CA GLU A 50 -6.33 -13.30 23.91
C GLU A 50 -7.11 -12.97 22.63
N PHE A 51 -7.89 -13.92 22.14
CA PHE A 51 -8.72 -13.79 20.93
C PHE A 51 -10.11 -14.42 21.14
N PRO A 52 -11.14 -14.01 20.39
CA PRO A 52 -12.41 -14.73 20.36
C PRO A 52 -12.21 -16.15 19.81
N SER A 53 -12.91 -17.13 20.39
CA SER A 53 -12.89 -18.53 19.97
C SER A 53 -13.21 -18.72 18.48
N THR A 54 -14.04 -17.82 17.92
CA THR A 54 -14.45 -17.79 16.51
C THR A 54 -13.36 -17.40 15.52
N TRP A 55 -12.27 -16.77 15.98
CA TRP A 55 -11.15 -16.41 15.10
C TRP A 55 -10.27 -17.63 14.83
N SER A 56 -9.75 -17.77 13.60
CA SER A 56 -8.85 -18.87 13.26
C SER A 56 -7.44 -18.65 13.83
N GLN A 57 -6.70 -19.75 14.04
CA GLN A 57 -5.30 -19.67 14.47
C GLN A 57 -4.43 -18.87 13.47
N LEU A 58 -4.71 -18.96 12.18
CA LEU A 58 -4.03 -18.16 11.16
C LEU A 58 -4.29 -16.65 11.36
N ALA A 59 -5.53 -16.26 11.65
CA ALA A 59 -5.86 -14.87 11.93
C ALA A 59 -5.14 -14.37 13.20
N THR A 60 -5.10 -15.19 14.25
CA THR A 60 -4.31 -14.91 15.46
C THR A 60 -2.83 -14.68 15.11
N ASN A 61 -2.20 -15.60 14.37
CA ASN A 61 -0.79 -15.49 13.99
C ASN A 61 -0.51 -14.20 13.21
N VAL A 62 -1.36 -13.84 12.25
CA VAL A 62 -1.20 -12.63 11.41
C VAL A 62 -1.44 -11.35 12.22
N VAL A 63 -2.50 -11.30 13.04
CA VAL A 63 -2.79 -10.12 13.86
C VAL A 63 -1.64 -9.83 14.82
N VAL A 64 -1.17 -10.86 15.52
CA VAL A 64 -0.15 -10.71 16.55
C VAL A 64 1.21 -10.33 15.92
N SER A 65 1.60 -10.98 14.83
CA SER A 65 2.90 -10.68 14.20
C SER A 65 2.94 -9.30 13.53
N LYS A 66 1.82 -8.81 12.97
CA LYS A 66 1.83 -7.59 12.14
C LYS A 66 1.20 -6.37 12.79
N TYR A 67 0.20 -6.54 13.66
CA TYR A 67 -0.67 -5.46 14.10
C TYR A 67 -0.56 -5.16 15.60
N PHE A 68 -0.16 -6.13 16.42
CA PHE A 68 0.13 -5.87 17.82
C PHE A 68 1.29 -4.88 17.96
N LYS A 69 1.14 -3.90 18.86
CA LYS A 69 2.10 -2.85 19.15
C LYS A 69 2.90 -3.14 20.42
N GLY A 70 4.03 -2.47 20.56
CA GLY A 70 5.05 -2.76 21.57
C GLY A 70 6.02 -3.87 21.13
N GLY A 71 7.27 -3.79 21.63
CA GLY A 71 8.29 -4.81 21.38
C GLY A 71 7.99 -6.09 22.15
N LEU A 72 8.41 -7.25 21.64
CA LEU A 72 8.26 -8.51 22.37
C LEU A 72 8.97 -8.43 23.73
N GLY A 73 8.32 -8.93 24.77
CA GLY A 73 8.83 -8.90 26.14
C GLY A 73 8.70 -7.55 26.86
N THR A 74 8.22 -6.48 26.21
CA THR A 74 8.01 -5.19 26.88
C THR A 74 6.62 -5.08 27.49
N PRO A 75 6.43 -4.30 28.57
CA PRO A 75 5.09 -4.09 29.16
C PRO A 75 4.08 -3.43 28.20
N GLN A 76 4.58 -2.73 27.18
CA GLN A 76 3.75 -2.07 26.17
C GLN A 76 3.27 -3.03 25.08
N ARG A 77 3.73 -4.29 25.09
CA ARG A 77 3.30 -5.28 24.10
C ARG A 77 1.82 -5.58 24.26
N GLU A 78 1.05 -5.36 23.20
CA GLU A 78 -0.35 -5.81 23.14
C GLU A 78 -0.40 -7.34 23.27
N THR A 79 -1.39 -7.83 24.01
CA THR A 79 -1.62 -9.25 24.30
C THR A 79 -3.06 -9.67 24.05
N SER A 80 -3.96 -8.75 23.65
CA SER A 80 -5.35 -9.07 23.34
C SER A 80 -5.82 -8.35 22.08
N LEU A 81 -6.64 -9.02 21.26
CA LEU A 81 -7.32 -8.38 20.13
C LEU A 81 -8.14 -7.16 20.57
N LYS A 82 -8.67 -7.17 21.80
CA LYS A 82 -9.42 -6.04 22.38
C LYS A 82 -8.59 -4.76 22.35
N GLN A 83 -7.29 -4.83 22.67
CA GLN A 83 -6.41 -3.66 22.68
C GLN A 83 -6.24 -3.06 21.28
N VAL A 84 -6.09 -3.91 20.25
CA VAL A 84 -5.96 -3.48 18.86
C VAL A 84 -7.23 -2.79 18.37
N ILE A 85 -8.40 -3.39 18.64
CA ILE A 85 -9.70 -2.84 18.25
C ILE A 85 -9.97 -1.53 19.02
N ASP A 86 -9.86 -1.55 20.35
CA ASP A 86 -10.12 -0.39 21.20
C ASP A 86 -9.25 0.80 20.83
N ARG A 87 -7.96 0.57 20.54
CA ARG A 87 -7.04 1.61 20.09
C ARG A 87 -7.59 2.35 18.87
N VAL A 88 -8.12 1.64 17.88
CA VAL A 88 -8.70 2.25 16.68
C VAL A 88 -10.05 2.88 17.00
N VAL A 89 -10.97 2.12 17.57
CA VAL A 89 -12.37 2.54 17.77
C VAL A 89 -12.45 3.75 18.70
N ARG A 90 -11.77 3.71 19.85
CA ARG A 90 -11.81 4.82 20.82
C ARG A 90 -11.18 6.09 20.24
N THR A 91 -10.11 5.95 19.46
CA THR A 91 -9.49 7.09 18.78
C THR A 91 -10.46 7.72 17.76
N LEU A 92 -11.13 6.91 16.93
CA LEU A 92 -12.11 7.41 15.97
C LEU A 92 -13.33 8.03 16.66
N SER A 93 -13.82 7.40 17.74
CA SER A 93 -14.92 7.92 18.57
C SER A 93 -14.56 9.27 19.19
N ALA A 94 -13.35 9.41 19.74
CA ALA A 94 -12.84 10.66 20.30
C ALA A 94 -12.77 11.78 19.24
N TRP A 95 -12.19 11.50 18.06
CA TRP A 95 -12.17 12.49 16.98
C TRP A 95 -13.57 12.86 16.50
N GLY A 96 -14.48 11.89 16.40
CA GLY A 96 -15.88 12.13 16.03
C GLY A 96 -16.58 13.07 17.00
N LYS A 97 -16.30 12.95 18.31
CA LYS A 97 -16.80 13.86 19.36
C LYS A 97 -16.16 15.24 19.23
N GLU A 98 -14.83 15.31 19.22
CA GLU A 98 -14.06 16.58 19.21
C GLU A 98 -14.36 17.43 17.98
N GLN A 99 -14.54 16.80 16.81
CA GLN A 99 -14.82 17.48 15.55
C GLN A 99 -16.32 17.72 15.32
N GLY A 100 -17.19 17.29 16.25
CA GLY A 100 -18.64 17.49 16.17
C GLY A 100 -19.35 16.65 15.11
N TYR A 101 -18.75 15.54 14.66
CA TYR A 101 -19.40 14.59 13.75
C TYR A 101 -20.46 13.75 14.46
N LEU A 102 -20.30 13.50 15.76
CA LEU A 102 -21.25 12.73 16.57
C LEU A 102 -22.14 13.70 17.35
N ALA A 103 -23.45 13.55 17.23
CA ALA A 103 -24.43 14.54 17.70
C ALA A 103 -24.36 14.81 19.21
N ASP A 104 -24.16 13.76 20.01
CA ASP A 104 -24.21 13.78 21.47
C ASP A 104 -23.40 12.60 22.07
N PRO A 105 -23.21 12.56 23.40
CA PRO A 105 -22.48 11.47 24.06
C PRO A 105 -23.07 10.08 23.83
N GLU A 106 -24.40 9.98 23.75
CA GLU A 106 -25.09 8.70 23.51
C GLU A 106 -24.77 8.16 22.11
N THR A 107 -24.89 8.99 21.09
CA THR A 107 -24.52 8.68 19.71
C THR A 107 -23.08 8.18 19.62
N ALA A 108 -22.18 8.79 20.37
CA ALA A 108 -20.78 8.41 20.32
C ALA A 108 -20.49 7.09 21.04
N GLU A 109 -21.23 6.77 22.10
CA GLU A 109 -21.23 5.42 22.68
C GLU A 109 -21.79 4.38 21.70
N ILE A 110 -22.88 4.71 21.00
CA ILE A 110 -23.45 3.86 19.95
C ILE A 110 -22.41 3.60 18.86
N PHE A 111 -21.73 4.64 18.37
CA PHE A 111 -20.67 4.52 17.36
C PHE A 111 -19.57 3.55 17.80
N GLU A 112 -19.05 3.74 19.02
CA GLU A 112 -17.99 2.91 19.59
C GLU A 112 -18.41 1.44 19.73
N MET A 113 -19.61 1.20 20.26
CA MET A 113 -20.15 -0.16 20.46
C MET A 113 -20.43 -0.85 19.13
N GLU A 114 -21.11 -0.19 18.19
CA GLU A 114 -21.44 -0.76 16.88
C GLU A 114 -20.18 -1.05 16.06
N LEU A 115 -19.22 -0.12 16.04
CA LEU A 115 -17.96 -0.34 15.33
C LEU A 115 -17.14 -1.47 15.97
N THR A 116 -17.09 -1.54 17.30
CA THR A 116 -16.44 -2.65 18.01
C THR A 116 -17.08 -3.99 17.63
N HIS A 117 -18.41 -4.07 17.60
CA HIS A 117 -19.13 -5.28 17.17
C HIS A 117 -18.75 -5.68 15.75
N VAL A 118 -18.79 -4.73 14.81
CA VAL A 118 -18.46 -4.97 13.39
C VAL A 118 -17.05 -5.54 13.23
N LEU A 119 -16.08 -4.98 13.96
CA LEU A 119 -14.68 -5.38 13.84
C LEU A 119 -14.39 -6.73 14.52
N VAL A 120 -14.88 -6.94 15.75
CA VAL A 120 -14.59 -8.18 16.50
C VAL A 120 -15.27 -9.41 15.89
N ASN A 121 -16.44 -9.23 15.26
CA ASN A 121 -17.15 -10.29 14.55
C ASN A 121 -16.76 -10.41 13.06
N GLN A 122 -15.74 -9.66 12.61
CA GLN A 122 -15.24 -9.68 11.23
C GLN A 122 -16.33 -9.37 10.17
N VAL A 123 -17.35 -8.57 10.52
CA VAL A 123 -18.40 -8.11 9.58
C VAL A 123 -17.79 -7.15 8.55
N ALA A 124 -16.82 -6.34 8.97
CA ALA A 124 -15.98 -5.53 8.10
C ALA A 124 -14.60 -5.34 8.75
N ALA A 125 -13.63 -4.86 7.96
CA ALA A 125 -12.30 -4.52 8.46
C ALA A 125 -11.77 -3.26 7.80
N PHE A 126 -10.96 -2.50 8.54
CA PHE A 126 -10.20 -1.41 7.94
C PHE A 126 -9.01 -1.93 7.13
N ASN A 127 -8.52 -1.09 6.21
CA ASN A 127 -7.23 -1.30 5.56
C ASN A 127 -6.08 -1.28 6.59
N SER A 128 -4.94 -1.89 6.25
CA SER A 128 -3.82 -2.06 7.18
C SER A 128 -3.24 -0.76 7.78
N PRO A 129 -3.04 0.34 7.02
CA PRO A 129 -2.61 1.63 7.58
C PRO A 129 -3.41 2.14 8.79
N VAL A 130 -4.73 1.95 8.78
CA VAL A 130 -5.58 2.31 9.94
C VAL A 130 -5.10 1.56 11.19
N TRP A 131 -4.99 0.23 11.10
CA TRP A 131 -4.53 -0.61 12.20
C TRP A 131 -3.10 -0.31 12.64
N PHE A 132 -2.23 0.07 11.70
CA PHE A 132 -0.83 0.38 12.00
C PHE A 132 -0.63 1.71 12.72
N ASN A 133 -1.49 2.70 12.46
CA ASN A 133 -1.18 4.10 12.76
C ASN A 133 -2.19 4.77 13.70
N VAL A 134 -3.49 4.44 13.60
CA VAL A 134 -4.52 5.10 14.44
C VAL A 134 -4.33 4.75 15.91
N GLY A 135 -4.36 5.76 16.78
CA GLY A 135 -4.10 5.61 18.21
C GLY A 135 -2.63 5.33 18.56
N ILE A 136 -1.71 5.46 17.59
CA ILE A 136 -0.25 5.34 17.78
C ILE A 136 0.43 6.66 17.41
N GLU A 137 0.23 7.09 16.16
CA GLU A 137 0.83 8.33 15.66
C GLU A 137 -0.08 9.52 16.00
N LYS A 138 0.51 10.66 16.39
CA LYS A 138 -0.26 11.90 16.62
C LYS A 138 -1.01 12.37 15.38
N ARG A 139 -0.44 12.14 14.19
CA ARG A 139 -1.03 12.44 12.89
C ARG A 139 -0.94 11.20 12.00
N PRO A 140 -1.86 10.24 12.15
CA PRO A 140 -1.75 8.95 11.49
C PRO A 140 -2.11 9.04 10.01
N GLN A 141 -1.35 8.32 9.18
CA GLN A 141 -1.71 8.04 7.79
C GLN A 141 -2.62 6.81 7.73
N CYS A 142 -3.83 6.95 7.20
CA CYS A 142 -4.89 5.93 7.25
C CYS A 142 -5.28 5.36 5.88
N SER A 143 -4.73 5.91 4.80
CA SER A 143 -5.03 5.53 3.43
C SER A 143 -4.01 4.52 2.92
N ALA A 144 -4.48 3.47 2.25
CA ALA A 144 -3.60 2.45 1.68
C ALA A 144 -3.10 2.81 0.28
N CYS A 145 -3.79 3.70 -0.44
CA CYS A 145 -3.57 3.92 -1.87
C CYS A 145 -3.41 5.41 -2.15
N PHE A 146 -2.39 5.76 -2.93
CA PHE A 146 -2.13 7.11 -3.42
C PHE A 146 -1.78 7.06 -4.90
N ILE A 147 -2.34 8.00 -5.68
CA ILE A 147 -1.93 8.25 -7.05
C ILE A 147 -1.25 9.60 -7.08
N ASN A 148 0.00 9.63 -7.54
CA ASN A 148 0.79 10.84 -7.62
C ASN A 148 1.02 11.22 -9.09
N SER A 149 1.07 12.51 -9.36
CA SER A 149 1.46 13.05 -10.65
C SER A 149 2.95 13.37 -10.67
N VAL A 150 3.53 13.37 -11.86
CA VAL A 150 4.90 13.82 -12.11
C VAL A 150 4.90 14.71 -13.34
N GLU A 151 5.67 15.79 -13.27
CA GLU A 151 5.91 16.69 -14.40
C GLU A 151 7.30 16.42 -14.98
N ASP A 152 7.52 16.81 -16.23
CA ASP A 152 8.78 16.60 -16.95
C ASP A 152 9.88 17.59 -16.53
N THR A 153 10.16 17.62 -15.22
CA THR A 153 11.22 18.41 -14.61
C THR A 153 11.92 17.61 -13.53
N MET A 154 13.22 17.84 -13.36
CA MET A 154 13.99 17.14 -12.32
C MET A 154 13.45 17.42 -10.91
N ASP A 155 12.97 18.63 -10.65
CA ASP A 155 12.37 18.98 -9.36
C ASP A 155 11.12 18.13 -9.07
N SER A 156 10.20 18.03 -10.03
CA SER A 156 8.99 17.21 -9.88
C SER A 156 9.32 15.72 -9.71
N ILE A 157 10.28 15.20 -10.48
CA ILE A 157 10.74 13.81 -10.38
C ILE A 157 11.33 13.52 -8.98
N LEU A 158 12.21 14.38 -8.47
CA LEU A 158 12.82 14.16 -7.16
C LEU A 158 11.83 14.39 -6.01
N ASN A 159 10.92 15.34 -6.14
CA ASN A 159 9.84 15.57 -5.17
C ASN A 159 8.86 14.39 -5.11
N LEU A 160 8.62 13.70 -6.23
CA LEU A 160 7.87 12.46 -6.25
C LEU A 160 8.58 11.39 -5.40
N ALA A 161 9.89 11.21 -5.55
CA ALA A 161 10.64 10.21 -4.77
C ALA A 161 10.56 10.48 -3.26
N HIS A 162 10.69 11.75 -2.86
CA HIS A 162 10.48 12.17 -1.48
C HIS A 162 9.05 11.83 -0.99
N THR A 163 8.04 12.20 -1.77
CA THR A 163 6.62 11.99 -1.43
C THR A 163 6.30 10.51 -1.27
N GLU A 164 6.70 9.68 -2.25
CA GLU A 164 6.48 8.24 -2.20
C GLU A 164 7.23 7.59 -1.03
N GLY A 165 8.48 7.99 -0.77
CA GLY A 165 9.25 7.50 0.37
C GLY A 165 8.55 7.76 1.71
N MET A 166 7.97 8.94 1.88
CA MET A 166 7.19 9.28 3.07
C MET A 166 5.89 8.46 3.17
N LEU A 167 5.23 8.17 2.04
CA LEU A 167 4.05 7.31 2.01
C LEU A 167 4.39 5.84 2.36
N PHE A 168 5.50 5.32 1.84
CA PHE A 168 6.00 3.98 2.16
C PHE A 168 6.35 3.83 3.63
N LYS A 169 6.99 4.85 4.23
CA LYS A 169 7.31 4.87 5.67
C LYS A 169 6.09 4.57 6.54
N TYR A 170 4.93 5.12 6.19
CA TYR A 170 3.68 4.91 6.95
C TYR A 170 2.83 3.72 6.45
N GLY A 171 3.35 2.94 5.51
CA GLY A 171 2.74 1.70 5.05
C GLY A 171 1.69 1.87 3.95
N SER A 172 1.74 2.97 3.18
CA SER A 172 0.86 3.19 2.02
C SER A 172 1.52 2.71 0.74
N GLY A 173 0.72 2.32 -0.26
CA GLY A 173 1.18 2.06 -1.63
C GLY A 173 0.99 3.28 -2.52
N THR A 174 1.78 3.37 -3.59
CA THR A 174 1.80 4.50 -4.51
C THR A 174 1.63 4.03 -5.95
N GLY A 175 1.03 4.87 -6.79
CA GLY A 175 0.90 4.66 -8.22
C GLY A 175 1.20 5.96 -8.97
N THR A 176 1.96 5.86 -10.06
CA THR A 176 2.32 7.04 -10.87
C THR A 176 2.31 6.67 -12.35
N ASN A 177 1.67 7.49 -13.17
CA ASN A 177 1.81 7.43 -14.63
C ASN A 177 2.98 8.32 -15.05
N PHE A 178 4.00 7.73 -15.65
CA PHE A 178 5.24 8.40 -16.04
C PHE A 178 5.23 8.88 -17.49
N SER A 179 4.10 8.76 -18.20
CA SER A 179 3.98 9.17 -19.62
C SER A 179 4.07 10.68 -19.84
N THR A 180 4.10 11.47 -18.76
CA THR A 180 4.37 12.90 -18.82
C THR A 180 5.84 13.20 -19.03
N LEU A 181 6.75 12.27 -18.68
CA LEU A 181 8.19 12.44 -18.87
C LEU A 181 8.54 12.25 -20.34
N ARG A 182 9.43 13.10 -20.87
CA ARG A 182 9.93 12.94 -22.23
C ARG A 182 10.65 11.60 -22.41
N SER A 183 10.54 11.04 -23.60
CA SER A 183 11.14 9.76 -23.94
C SER A 183 12.66 9.83 -24.09
N SER A 184 13.31 8.68 -23.97
CA SER A 184 14.74 8.52 -24.25
C SER A 184 15.12 8.81 -25.72
N LYS A 185 14.11 8.79 -26.60
CA LYS A 185 14.24 8.99 -28.05
C LYS A 185 14.09 10.45 -28.48
N GLU A 186 13.77 11.36 -27.56
CA GLU A 186 13.67 12.81 -27.80
C GLU A 186 15.01 13.53 -27.61
N LYS A 187 15.07 14.85 -27.84
CA LYS A 187 16.27 15.67 -27.65
C LYS A 187 16.11 16.63 -26.48
N LEU A 188 17.20 16.88 -25.75
CA LEU A 188 17.26 17.93 -24.74
C LEU A 188 17.58 19.29 -25.37
N SER A 189 17.06 20.37 -24.78
CA SER A 189 17.33 21.75 -25.21
C SER A 189 18.81 22.14 -25.10
N THR A 190 19.53 21.53 -24.17
CA THR A 190 20.97 21.72 -23.92
C THR A 190 21.88 20.81 -24.76
N GLY A 191 21.30 19.99 -25.64
CA GLY A 191 22.01 18.90 -26.33
C GLY A 191 22.02 17.61 -25.50
N GLY A 192 22.14 16.47 -26.20
CA GLY A 192 22.05 15.13 -25.63
C GLY A 192 20.65 14.51 -25.68
N THR A 193 20.56 13.25 -25.23
CA THR A 193 19.32 12.46 -25.16
C THR A 193 18.85 12.38 -23.71
N PRO A 194 17.54 12.52 -23.43
CA PRO A 194 16.98 12.27 -22.12
C PRO A 194 17.20 10.83 -21.68
N SER A 195 17.20 10.58 -20.36
CA SER A 195 17.25 9.22 -19.82
C SER A 195 15.98 8.40 -20.10
N GLY A 196 14.85 9.08 -20.34
CA GLY A 196 13.53 8.47 -20.48
C GLY A 196 12.90 7.97 -19.16
N PRO A 197 11.58 7.78 -19.11
CA PRO A 197 10.86 7.32 -17.93
C PRO A 197 11.34 5.96 -17.40
N VAL A 198 11.67 4.99 -18.26
CA VAL A 198 12.06 3.64 -17.82
C VAL A 198 13.35 3.68 -16.99
N SER A 199 14.29 4.58 -17.31
CA SER A 199 15.50 4.80 -16.51
C SER A 199 15.17 5.36 -15.12
N PHE A 200 14.31 6.38 -15.03
CA PHE A 200 13.88 6.90 -13.73
C PHE A 200 13.13 5.86 -12.90
N MET A 201 12.28 5.04 -13.53
CA MET A 201 11.55 3.96 -12.85
C MET A 201 12.49 2.98 -12.13
N LYS A 202 13.69 2.69 -12.67
CA LYS A 202 14.72 1.89 -11.96
C LYS A 202 15.15 2.55 -10.64
N GLY A 203 15.31 3.88 -10.65
CA GLY A 203 15.60 4.65 -9.44
C GLY A 203 14.46 4.58 -8.41
N PHE A 204 13.21 4.74 -8.85
CA PHE A 204 12.06 4.59 -7.95
C PHE A 204 11.87 3.16 -7.44
N ASP A 205 12.17 2.16 -8.25
CA ASP A 205 12.15 0.76 -7.84
C ASP A 205 13.17 0.51 -6.71
N ALA A 206 14.38 1.05 -6.86
CA ALA A 206 15.39 1.00 -5.81
C ALA A 206 14.93 1.72 -4.54
N PHE A 207 14.33 2.91 -4.64
CA PHE A 207 13.77 3.61 -3.48
C PHE A 207 12.67 2.80 -2.77
N ALA A 208 11.79 2.15 -3.52
CA ALA A 208 10.77 1.26 -2.97
C ALA A 208 11.41 0.05 -2.26
N GLY A 209 12.48 -0.53 -2.82
CA GLY A 209 13.19 -1.66 -2.22
C GLY A 209 13.91 -1.33 -0.91
N VAL A 210 14.52 -0.14 -0.80
CA VAL A 210 15.30 0.24 0.39
C VAL A 210 14.43 0.80 1.53
N ILE A 211 13.29 1.41 1.22
CA ILE A 211 12.39 1.99 2.22
C ILE A 211 11.48 0.90 2.81
N LYS A 212 11.93 0.33 3.92
CA LYS A 212 11.08 -0.53 4.75
C LYS A 212 10.20 0.34 5.65
N SER A 213 8.90 0.06 5.76
CA SER A 213 8.03 0.79 6.67
C SER A 213 8.52 0.57 8.12
N GLY A 214 9.19 1.55 8.72
CA GLY A 214 9.91 1.41 9.98
C GLY A 214 9.10 0.71 11.08
N GLY A 215 9.53 -0.50 11.47
CA GLY A 215 8.91 -1.33 12.51
C GLY A 215 7.56 -1.96 12.13
N ARG A 216 7.12 -1.84 10.88
CA ARG A 216 5.87 -2.41 10.35
C ARG A 216 6.25 -3.46 9.30
N THR A 217 5.65 -4.65 9.38
CA THR A 217 5.97 -5.82 8.53
C THR A 217 5.43 -5.68 7.09
N ARG A 218 5.57 -4.52 6.45
CA ARG A 218 5.06 -4.24 5.10
C ARG A 218 6.20 -3.67 4.24
N ARG A 219 6.39 -4.23 3.06
CA ARG A 219 7.27 -3.62 2.04
C ARG A 219 6.54 -2.51 1.31
N ALA A 220 7.30 -1.57 0.75
CA ALA A 220 6.74 -0.60 -0.18
C ALA A 220 6.02 -1.33 -1.32
N ALA A 221 4.95 -0.72 -1.82
CA ALA A 221 4.23 -1.21 -2.98
C ALA A 221 4.08 -0.05 -3.95
N LYS A 222 4.69 -0.19 -5.14
CA LYS A 222 4.66 0.83 -6.18
C LYS A 222 3.97 0.28 -7.44
N MET A 223 3.14 1.09 -8.06
CA MET A 223 2.62 0.87 -9.40
C MET A 223 3.21 1.93 -10.34
N VAL A 224 3.68 1.50 -11.50
CA VAL A 224 4.14 2.38 -12.57
C VAL A 224 3.31 2.13 -13.82
N ILE A 225 2.93 3.23 -14.47
CA ILE A 225 2.14 3.19 -15.70
C ILE A 225 2.88 3.94 -16.79
N LEU A 226 2.82 3.39 -18.01
CA LEU A 226 3.20 4.08 -19.24
C LEU A 226 2.09 3.90 -20.28
N ASN A 227 1.78 4.95 -21.03
CA ASN A 227 0.76 4.92 -22.07
C ASN A 227 1.28 4.17 -23.30
N VAL A 228 0.37 3.50 -24.00
CA VAL A 228 0.69 2.65 -25.16
C VAL A 228 1.31 3.40 -26.34
N ASP A 229 1.10 4.71 -26.44
CA ASP A 229 1.65 5.61 -27.45
C ASP A 229 2.96 6.27 -27.05
N HIS A 230 3.51 5.98 -25.86
CA HIS A 230 4.77 6.54 -25.42
C HIS A 230 5.96 5.92 -26.19
N PRO A 231 6.97 6.68 -26.67
CA PRO A 231 8.06 6.13 -27.50
C PRO A 231 8.94 5.07 -26.81
N ASP A 232 9.02 5.10 -25.47
CA ASP A 232 9.71 4.07 -24.67
C ASP A 232 8.84 2.87 -24.29
N ILE A 233 7.65 2.70 -24.90
CA ILE A 233 6.69 1.64 -24.50
C ILE A 233 7.27 0.23 -24.62
N MET A 234 8.04 -0.05 -25.67
CA MET A 234 8.63 -1.37 -25.85
C MET A 234 9.70 -1.66 -24.79
N GLU A 235 10.53 -0.67 -24.42
CA GLU A 235 11.47 -0.83 -23.30
C GLU A 235 10.72 -1.10 -21.99
N PHE A 236 9.61 -0.39 -21.76
CA PHE A 236 8.78 -0.57 -20.58
C PHE A 236 8.16 -1.97 -20.51
N ILE A 237 7.58 -2.47 -21.61
CA ILE A 237 6.98 -3.82 -21.70
C ILE A 237 8.04 -4.90 -21.42
N GLU A 238 9.21 -4.78 -22.02
CA GLU A 238 10.28 -5.78 -21.91
C GLU A 238 11.10 -5.66 -20.62
N SER A 239 10.94 -4.56 -19.86
CA SER A 239 11.82 -4.21 -18.73
C SER A 239 11.96 -5.33 -17.69
N LYS A 240 10.83 -5.86 -17.19
CA LYS A 240 10.84 -6.90 -16.16
C LYS A 240 11.35 -8.24 -16.69
N GLU A 241 11.03 -8.55 -17.95
CA GLU A 241 11.44 -9.79 -18.61
C GLU A 241 12.96 -9.84 -18.81
N LYS A 242 13.56 -8.73 -19.21
CA LYS A 242 15.01 -8.60 -19.33
C LYS A 242 15.73 -8.72 -17.98
N GLU A 243 15.18 -8.13 -16.92
CA GLU A 243 15.74 -8.29 -15.56
C GLU A 243 15.58 -9.72 -15.03
N GLU A 244 14.47 -10.39 -15.34
CA GLU A 244 14.26 -11.81 -15.00
C GLU A 244 15.32 -12.70 -15.64
N ARG A 245 15.60 -12.51 -16.95
CA ARG A 245 16.69 -13.26 -17.63
C ARG A 245 18.03 -13.06 -16.92
N LYS A 246 18.34 -11.85 -16.42
CA LYS A 246 19.57 -11.58 -15.67
C LYS A 246 19.58 -12.34 -14.34
N ALA A 247 18.47 -12.31 -13.59
CA ALA A 247 18.35 -13.04 -12.32
C ALA A 247 18.57 -14.54 -12.52
N TRP A 248 18.02 -15.13 -13.58
CA TRP A 248 18.22 -16.55 -13.90
C TRP A 248 19.69 -16.88 -14.19
N LYS A 249 20.41 -16.00 -14.88
CA LYS A 249 21.86 -16.17 -15.10
C LYS A 249 22.68 -16.07 -13.82
N LEU A 250 22.26 -15.25 -12.87
CA LEU A 250 22.86 -15.24 -11.53
C LEU A 250 22.57 -16.55 -10.79
N ILE A 251 21.33 -17.04 -10.82
CA ILE A 251 20.97 -18.32 -10.18
C ILE A 251 21.76 -19.49 -10.78
N GLU A 252 21.88 -19.55 -12.11
CA GLU A 252 22.71 -20.54 -12.81
C GLU A 252 24.19 -20.48 -12.37
N ALA A 253 24.69 -19.29 -12.04
CA ALA A 253 26.04 -19.07 -11.54
C ALA A 253 26.20 -19.38 -10.03
N GLY A 254 25.13 -19.80 -9.35
CA GLY A 254 25.16 -20.23 -7.94
C GLY A 254 24.70 -19.18 -6.93
N TYR A 255 24.19 -18.03 -7.37
CA TYR A 255 23.62 -17.02 -6.48
C TYR A 255 22.25 -17.46 -5.93
N ASP A 256 21.93 -17.04 -4.71
CA ASP A 256 20.65 -17.40 -4.06
C ASP A 256 19.44 -16.85 -4.84
N GLY A 257 18.65 -17.77 -5.39
CA GLY A 257 17.40 -17.50 -6.10
C GLY A 257 16.15 -17.50 -5.20
N SER A 258 16.32 -17.61 -3.89
CA SER A 258 15.20 -17.51 -2.95
C SER A 258 14.56 -16.11 -2.98
N PHE A 259 13.38 -16.00 -2.40
CA PHE A 259 12.68 -14.74 -2.33
C PHE A 259 13.43 -13.72 -1.47
N GLY A 260 13.99 -12.68 -2.10
CA GLY A 260 14.88 -11.72 -1.43
C GLY A 260 16.34 -12.18 -1.35
N GLY A 261 16.67 -13.30 -2.00
CA GLY A 261 18.04 -13.77 -2.22
C GLY A 261 18.85 -12.85 -3.12
N GLU A 262 20.16 -13.06 -3.11
CA GLU A 262 21.15 -12.18 -3.76
C GLU A 262 20.83 -11.91 -5.23
N ALA A 263 20.42 -12.93 -5.99
CA ALA A 263 20.12 -12.80 -7.41
C ALA A 263 19.01 -11.77 -7.66
N TYR A 264 17.85 -11.95 -7.05
CA TYR A 264 16.72 -11.02 -7.20
C TYR A 264 16.98 -9.65 -6.55
N SER A 265 17.78 -9.58 -5.49
CA SER A 265 18.11 -8.29 -4.85
C SER A 265 19.00 -7.38 -5.70
N SER A 266 19.66 -7.94 -6.71
CA SER A 266 20.65 -7.25 -7.56
C SER A 266 20.10 -6.71 -8.89
N VAL A 267 18.86 -7.05 -9.23
CA VAL A 267 18.20 -6.66 -10.49
C VAL A 267 17.09 -5.63 -10.25
N PHE A 268 16.70 -4.90 -11.30
CA PHE A 268 15.69 -3.85 -11.20
C PHE A 268 14.25 -4.39 -11.33
N PHE A 269 13.28 -3.52 -11.06
CA PHE A 269 11.84 -3.75 -11.23
C PHE A 269 11.25 -4.83 -10.32
N GLN A 270 11.86 -5.10 -9.17
CA GLN A 270 11.40 -6.11 -8.21
C GLN A 270 10.38 -5.56 -7.21
N ASN A 271 10.31 -4.23 -7.08
CA ASN A 271 9.52 -3.52 -6.07
C ASN A 271 8.36 -2.72 -6.67
N SER A 272 8.11 -2.91 -7.97
CA SER A 272 7.07 -2.21 -8.73
C SER A 272 6.23 -3.16 -9.57
N ASN A 273 4.94 -2.87 -9.67
CA ASN A 273 4.03 -3.45 -10.65
C ASN A 273 3.94 -2.53 -11.86
N ASN A 274 4.09 -3.09 -13.07
CA ASN A 274 4.08 -2.34 -14.32
C ASN A 274 2.76 -2.58 -15.04
N SER A 275 2.14 -1.52 -15.55
CA SER A 275 0.91 -1.62 -16.35
C SER A 275 0.96 -0.66 -17.53
N VAL A 276 0.59 -1.15 -18.71
CA VAL A 276 0.41 -0.30 -19.89
C VAL A 276 -0.99 0.31 -19.84
N ARG A 277 -1.10 1.62 -20.02
CA ARG A 277 -2.40 2.28 -20.22
C ARG A 277 -2.73 2.30 -21.70
N VAL A 278 -3.76 1.56 -22.05
CA VAL A 278 -4.32 1.50 -23.40
C VAL A 278 -5.56 2.39 -23.52
N THR A 279 -5.85 2.84 -24.74
CA THR A 279 -7.06 3.61 -25.07
C THR A 279 -8.03 2.75 -25.87
N ASP A 280 -9.30 3.14 -25.92
CA ASP A 280 -10.29 2.48 -26.79
C ASP A 280 -9.87 2.51 -28.27
N GLU A 281 -9.17 3.57 -28.70
CA GLU A 281 -8.66 3.68 -30.07
C GLU A 281 -7.57 2.65 -30.37
N PHE A 282 -6.65 2.45 -29.43
CA PHE A 282 -5.63 1.40 -29.54
C PHE A 282 -6.31 0.03 -29.61
N MET A 283 -7.27 -0.26 -28.72
CA MET A 283 -7.96 -1.54 -28.72
C MET A 283 -8.69 -1.82 -30.04
N LYS A 284 -9.32 -0.80 -30.65
CA LYS A 284 -9.90 -0.93 -32.01
C LYS A 284 -8.85 -1.17 -33.08
N ALA A 285 -7.69 -0.51 -32.99
CA ALA A 285 -6.59 -0.74 -33.92
C ALA A 285 -6.10 -2.20 -33.86
N VAL A 286 -6.07 -2.82 -32.67
CA VAL A 286 -5.77 -4.24 -32.49
C VAL A 286 -6.83 -5.12 -33.17
N GLU A 287 -8.12 -4.87 -32.91
CA GLU A 287 -9.22 -5.65 -33.49
C GLU A 287 -9.24 -5.59 -35.03
N GLU A 288 -8.86 -4.45 -35.59
CA GLU A 288 -8.81 -4.18 -37.03
C GLU A 288 -7.43 -4.47 -37.64
N ASP A 289 -6.48 -4.97 -36.85
CA ASP A 289 -5.13 -5.34 -37.30
C ASP A 289 -4.37 -4.19 -37.99
N ARG A 290 -4.53 -2.97 -37.43
CA ARG A 290 -3.96 -1.72 -37.93
C ARG A 290 -2.57 -1.44 -37.36
N GLU A 291 -1.90 -0.45 -37.95
CA GLU A 291 -0.70 0.14 -37.39
C GLU A 291 -1.01 1.10 -36.23
N TRP A 292 -0.11 1.18 -35.26
CA TRP A 292 -0.13 2.10 -34.13
C TRP A 292 1.21 2.84 -34.01
N SER A 293 1.16 4.16 -33.92
CA SER A 293 2.35 5.00 -33.83
C SER A 293 2.57 5.52 -32.41
N THR A 294 3.82 5.47 -31.94
CA THR A 294 4.24 6.20 -30.75
C THR A 294 4.49 7.66 -31.10
N ARG A 295 4.31 8.55 -30.10
CA ARG A 295 4.40 10.00 -30.29
C ARG A 295 5.32 10.64 -29.26
N ALA A 296 6.22 11.49 -29.72
CA ALA A 296 7.10 12.27 -28.85
C ALA A 296 6.26 13.09 -27.87
N VAL A 297 6.62 13.06 -26.59
CA VAL A 297 5.83 13.70 -25.52
C VAL A 297 5.86 15.23 -25.66
N THR A 298 6.99 15.78 -26.10
CA THR A 298 7.19 17.24 -26.19
C THR A 298 6.69 17.87 -27.48
N THR A 299 6.67 17.13 -28.60
CA THR A 299 6.31 17.66 -29.93
C THR A 299 5.06 17.04 -30.54
N GLY A 300 4.65 15.85 -30.10
CA GLY A 300 3.54 15.07 -30.69
C GLY A 300 3.89 14.39 -32.02
N GLU A 301 5.11 14.56 -32.51
CA GLU A 301 5.59 13.93 -33.74
C GLU A 301 5.66 12.41 -33.60
N VAL A 302 5.42 11.69 -34.70
CA VAL A 302 5.55 10.23 -34.74
C VAL A 302 7.02 9.85 -34.57
N VAL A 303 7.30 8.92 -33.66
CA VAL A 303 8.66 8.42 -33.42
C VAL A 303 8.84 7.04 -34.06
N GLU A 304 7.97 6.10 -33.76
CA GLU A 304 7.97 4.75 -34.34
C GLU A 304 6.53 4.31 -34.64
N THR A 305 6.41 3.34 -35.54
CA THR A 305 5.13 2.71 -35.87
C THR A 305 5.28 1.20 -35.74
N PHE A 306 4.32 0.59 -35.08
CA PHE A 306 4.21 -0.85 -34.84
C PHE A 306 2.90 -1.37 -35.41
N ARG A 307 2.77 -2.68 -35.51
CA ARG A 307 1.45 -3.31 -35.58
C ARG A 307 0.80 -3.24 -34.19
N ALA A 308 -0.47 -2.86 -34.13
CA ALA A 308 -1.21 -2.74 -32.87
C ALA A 308 -1.28 -4.08 -32.13
#